data_AF-A0A803M5G3-F1
#
_entry.id   AF-A0A803M5G3-F1
#
_cell.length_a   1.000
_cell.length_b   1.000
_cell.length_c   1.000
_cell.angle_alpha   90.00
_cell.angle_beta   90.00
_cell.angle_gamma   90.00
#
_symmetry.space_group_name_H-M   'P 1'
#
loop_
_entity.id
_entity.type
_entity.pdbx_description
1 polymer ?
#
loop_
_entity_poly.entity_id
_entity_poly.type
_entity_poly.pdbx_seq_one_letter_code
_entity_poly.pdbx_strand_id
1 'polypeptide(L)'
;MDFDYAHHMLTEGWKEKKREMEKSPYSPSKKAYRKRLKKVFGMNRPRILAFSNKPPAPLPLNTSDLDVVSLRRRFRSVPQTSERTLECPGLIDDYYLNLLDWGKNNVLAIALKNTVYLWDASTNTARELVTVSDDEGTITTVSWALGCLIAIGLDNSEVQVWDAVSAENIKGRSPSLYLFTGLE
;
A
#
# COMPACT_ATOMS: atom_id res chain seq x y z
N MET A 1 -32.89 16.12 2.98
CA MET A 1 -31.87 17.04 2.42
C MET A 1 -32.60 18.30 2.01
N ASP A 2 -32.20 19.45 2.54
CA ASP A 2 -32.92 20.71 2.35
C ASP A 2 -32.32 21.48 1.16
N PHE A 3 -33.01 21.42 0.02
CA PHE A 3 -32.51 21.93 -1.25
C PHE A 3 -32.53 23.47 -1.32
N ASP A 4 -33.40 24.11 -0.54
CA ASP A 4 -33.50 25.56 -0.47
C ASP A 4 -32.33 26.17 0.30
N TYR A 5 -31.88 25.49 1.36
CA TYR A 5 -30.67 25.85 2.10
C TYR A 5 -29.41 25.75 1.23
N ALA A 6 -29.31 24.69 0.41
CA ALA A 6 -28.20 24.52 -0.52
C ALA A 6 -28.20 25.60 -1.63
N HIS A 7 -29.39 25.95 -2.15
CA HIS A 7 -29.53 27.01 -3.14
C HIS A 7 -29.14 28.38 -2.58
N HIS A 8 -29.56 28.69 -1.35
CA HIS A 8 -29.19 29.91 -0.64
C HIS A 8 -27.68 30.00 -0.38
N MET A 9 -27.06 28.93 0.12
CA MET A 9 -25.61 28.84 0.36
C MET A 9 -24.78 29.09 -0.92
N LEU A 10 -25.27 28.65 -2.08
CA LEU A 10 -24.55 28.79 -3.36
C LEU A 10 -24.76 30.15 -4.05
N THR A 11 -25.90 30.80 -3.83
CA THR A 11 -26.29 31.99 -4.61
C THR A 11 -26.23 33.30 -3.83
N GLU A 12 -26.46 33.28 -2.52
CA GLU A 12 -26.59 34.48 -1.68
C GLU A 12 -25.31 34.76 -0.87
N GLY A 13 -24.60 33.72 -0.39
CA GLY A 13 -23.38 33.88 0.42
C GLY A 13 -22.22 34.61 -0.28
N TRP A 14 -22.23 34.68 -1.61
CA TRP A 14 -21.27 35.47 -2.39
C TRP A 14 -21.68 36.93 -2.58
N LYS A 15 -22.97 37.28 -2.46
CA LYS A 15 -23.45 38.66 -2.62
C LYS A 15 -23.20 39.48 -1.36
N GLU A 16 -23.38 38.88 -0.19
CA GLU A 16 -23.15 39.54 1.11
C GLU A 16 -21.66 39.80 1.35
N LYS A 17 -20.82 38.80 1.08
CA LYS A 17 -19.35 38.92 1.15
C LYS A 17 -18.76 39.94 0.17
N LYS A 18 -19.44 40.18 -0.96
CA LYS A 18 -19.06 41.21 -1.95
C LYS A 18 -19.41 42.62 -1.46
N ARG A 19 -20.54 42.77 -0.75
CA ARG A 19 -20.96 44.04 -0.11
C ARG A 19 -20.10 44.39 1.12
N GLU A 20 -19.61 43.40 1.86
CA GLU A 20 -18.64 43.60 2.94
C GLU A 20 -17.20 43.81 2.44
N MET A 21 -16.78 43.16 1.35
CA MET A 21 -15.45 43.37 0.75
C MET A 21 -15.24 44.76 0.14
N GLU A 22 -16.30 45.49 -0.22
CA GLU A 22 -16.18 46.88 -0.68
C GLU A 22 -15.99 47.89 0.46
N LYS A 23 -16.27 47.52 1.71
CA LYS A 23 -16.12 48.39 2.89
C LYS A 23 -14.77 48.27 3.63
N SER A 24 -13.88 47.35 3.26
CA SER A 24 -12.56 47.20 3.91
C SER A 24 -11.42 47.79 3.07
N PRO A 25 -10.52 48.62 3.62
CA PRO A 25 -9.40 49.18 2.88
C PRO A 25 -8.35 48.09 2.63
N TYR A 26 -8.32 47.54 1.42
CA TYR A 26 -7.25 46.63 0.99
C TYR A 26 -5.90 47.37 0.99
N SER A 27 -4.87 46.77 1.62
CA SER A 27 -3.47 47.21 1.47
C SER A 27 -3.09 47.31 -0.03
N PRO A 28 -2.35 48.36 -0.46
CA PRO A 28 -2.00 48.59 -1.86
C PRO A 28 -1.37 47.39 -2.57
N SER A 29 -0.59 46.59 -1.85
CA SER A 29 0.10 45.40 -2.38
C SER A 29 -0.89 44.29 -2.79
N LYS A 30 -1.93 44.06 -1.99
CA LYS A 30 -2.93 43.00 -2.20
C LYS A 30 -3.89 43.36 -3.34
N LYS A 31 -4.14 44.66 -3.57
CA LYS A 31 -4.90 45.19 -4.73
C LYS A 31 -4.11 45.03 -6.04
N ALA A 32 -2.81 45.33 -6.02
CA ALA A 32 -1.92 45.17 -7.18
C ALA A 32 -1.78 43.69 -7.60
N TYR A 33 -1.62 42.79 -6.62
CA TYR A 33 -1.54 41.35 -6.87
C TYR A 33 -2.83 40.81 -7.52
N ARG A 34 -4.01 41.17 -7.00
CA ARG A 34 -5.30 40.82 -7.61
C ARG A 34 -5.47 41.40 -9.02
N LYS A 35 -4.99 42.61 -9.29
CA LYS A 35 -5.04 43.22 -10.63
C LYS A 35 -4.17 42.45 -11.63
N ARG A 36 -2.99 41.99 -11.21
CA ARG A 36 -2.12 41.11 -12.02
C ARG A 36 -2.80 39.77 -12.30
N LEU A 37 -3.36 39.11 -11.27
CA LEU A 37 -4.07 37.85 -11.44
C LEU A 37 -5.26 37.99 -12.41
N LYS A 38 -6.09 39.02 -12.28
CA LYS A 38 -7.22 39.26 -13.20
C LYS A 38 -6.77 39.45 -14.64
N LYS A 39 -5.63 40.14 -14.86
CA LYS A 39 -5.05 40.36 -16.19
C LYS A 39 -4.50 39.06 -16.80
N VAL A 40 -3.79 38.25 -16.01
CA VAL A 40 -3.17 36.99 -16.46
C VAL A 40 -4.22 35.92 -16.75
N PHE A 41 -5.22 35.76 -15.89
CA PHE A 41 -6.25 34.73 -16.04
C PHE A 41 -7.43 35.14 -16.94
N GLY A 42 -7.40 36.33 -17.55
CA GLY A 42 -8.45 36.78 -18.49
C GLY A 42 -9.87 36.65 -17.91
N MET A 43 -10.05 36.90 -16.61
CA MET A 43 -11.26 36.58 -15.85
C MET A 43 -12.42 37.57 -16.09
N ASN A 44 -12.74 37.85 -17.34
CA ASN A 44 -14.02 38.46 -17.74
C ASN A 44 -15.16 37.42 -17.83
N ARG A 45 -14.93 36.19 -17.36
CA ARG A 45 -15.92 35.11 -17.37
C ARG A 45 -16.18 34.65 -15.93
N PRO A 46 -17.45 34.53 -15.50
CA PRO A 46 -17.81 34.17 -14.12
C PRO A 46 -17.57 32.69 -13.76
N ARG A 47 -16.96 31.90 -14.64
CA ARG A 47 -16.66 30.48 -14.40
C ARG A 47 -15.18 30.19 -14.66
N ILE A 48 -14.47 29.82 -13.58
CA ILE A 48 -13.04 29.49 -13.58
C ILE A 48 -12.78 28.12 -14.22
N LEU A 49 -13.78 27.24 -14.24
CA LEU A 49 -13.76 25.98 -14.96
C LEU A 49 -14.77 26.07 -16.11
N ALA A 50 -14.32 26.56 -17.26
CA ALA A 50 -15.09 26.54 -18.49
C ALA A 50 -14.31 25.77 -19.56
N PHE A 51 -14.73 24.53 -19.82
CA PHE A 51 -14.31 23.78 -21.01
C PHE A 51 -15.05 24.34 -22.23
N SER A 52 -14.70 25.55 -22.64
CA SER A 52 -15.37 26.27 -23.74
C SER A 52 -14.66 26.14 -25.08
N ASN A 53 -13.49 25.50 -25.12
CA ASN A 53 -12.87 25.17 -26.39
C ASN A 53 -13.45 23.82 -26.82
N LYS A 54 -14.43 23.86 -27.73
CA LYS A 54 -14.73 22.67 -28.52
C LYS A 54 -13.40 22.23 -29.15
N PRO A 55 -12.98 20.97 -29.00
CA PRO A 55 -11.74 20.52 -29.61
C PRO A 55 -11.80 20.85 -31.10
N PRO A 56 -10.70 21.40 -31.69
CA PRO A 56 -10.67 21.68 -33.12
C PRO A 56 -11.05 20.40 -33.85
N ALA A 57 -11.92 20.53 -34.87
CA ALA A 57 -12.34 19.39 -35.66
C ALA A 57 -11.08 18.64 -36.13
N PRO A 58 -11.01 17.30 -35.96
CA PRO A 58 -9.84 16.55 -36.38
C PRO A 58 -9.61 16.86 -37.85
N LEU A 59 -8.40 17.33 -38.17
CA LEU A 59 -7.98 17.49 -39.56
C LEU A 59 -8.20 16.14 -40.26
N PRO A 60 -8.77 16.11 -41.48
CA PRO A 60 -8.87 14.88 -42.23
C PRO A 60 -7.45 14.37 -42.47
N LEU A 61 -7.03 13.39 -41.68
CA LEU A 61 -5.83 12.63 -41.97
C LEU A 61 -6.16 11.80 -43.20
N ASN A 62 -5.55 12.15 -44.33
CA ASN A 62 -5.46 11.25 -45.46
C ASN A 62 -4.62 10.06 -45.00
N THR A 63 -5.30 8.98 -44.62
CA THR A 63 -4.70 7.72 -44.21
C THR A 63 -4.28 6.94 -45.45
N SER A 64 -3.24 7.38 -46.15
CA SER A 64 -2.58 6.52 -47.14
C SER A 64 -1.31 5.87 -46.58
N ASP A 65 -0.61 6.50 -45.63
CA ASP A 65 0.73 6.02 -45.21
C ASP A 65 0.99 6.16 -43.70
N LEU A 66 -0.06 6.07 -42.89
CA LEU A 66 0.14 5.66 -41.50
C LEU A 66 0.01 4.15 -41.49
N ASP A 67 1.14 3.47 -41.67
CA ASP A 67 1.30 2.15 -41.09
C ASP A 67 0.86 2.28 -39.64
N VAL A 68 -0.37 1.82 -39.38
CA VAL A 68 -0.82 1.50 -38.05
C VAL A 68 0.08 0.35 -37.65
N VAL A 69 1.29 0.68 -37.19
CA VAL A 69 2.05 -0.20 -36.34
C VAL A 69 1.13 -0.36 -35.16
N SER A 70 0.30 -1.40 -35.22
CA SER A 70 -0.57 -1.77 -34.13
C SER A 70 0.38 -1.85 -32.96
N LEU A 71 0.28 -0.90 -32.03
CA LEU A 71 0.87 -1.05 -30.71
C LEU A 71 0.09 -2.20 -30.11
N ARG A 72 0.45 -3.44 -30.52
CA ARG A 72 -0.08 -4.67 -29.98
C ARG A 72 0.12 -4.49 -28.49
N ARG A 73 -0.99 -4.28 -27.75
CA ARG A 73 -0.94 -4.33 -26.30
C ARG A 73 -0.22 -5.63 -26.00
N ARG A 74 1.00 -5.53 -25.49
CA ARG A 74 1.75 -6.69 -25.04
C ARG A 74 1.01 -7.16 -23.81
N PHE A 75 -0.03 -7.96 -24.02
CA PHE A 75 -0.68 -8.69 -22.95
C PHE A 75 0.38 -9.59 -22.36
N ARG A 76 0.78 -9.30 -21.12
CA ARG A 76 1.64 -10.18 -20.36
C ARG A 76 0.85 -11.47 -20.14
N SER A 77 1.36 -12.59 -20.65
CA SER A 77 0.87 -13.90 -20.29
C SER A 77 1.37 -14.22 -18.89
N VAL A 78 0.47 -14.53 -17.96
CA VAL A 78 0.79 -15.02 -16.62
C VAL A 78 0.51 -16.52 -16.62
N PRO A 79 1.50 -17.38 -16.31
CA PRO A 79 1.28 -18.82 -16.20
C PRO A 79 0.12 -19.14 -15.27
N GLN A 80 -0.73 -20.08 -15.66
CA GLN A 80 -1.87 -20.54 -14.84
C GLN A 80 -1.50 -21.70 -13.92
N THR A 81 -0.31 -22.25 -14.08
CA THR A 81 0.22 -23.35 -13.28
C THR A 81 1.22 -22.80 -12.26
N SER A 82 1.28 -23.43 -11.09
CA SER A 82 2.36 -23.16 -10.15
C SER A 82 3.71 -23.52 -10.79
N GLU A 83 4.73 -22.72 -10.53
CA GLU A 83 6.09 -23.09 -10.91
C GLU A 83 6.58 -24.26 -10.05
N ARG A 84 6.18 -24.27 -8.77
CA ARG A 84 6.64 -25.20 -7.74
C ARG A 84 5.50 -25.55 -6.80
N THR A 85 5.54 -26.77 -6.30
CA THR A 85 4.58 -27.29 -5.33
C THR A 85 5.36 -27.91 -4.18
N LEU A 86 5.03 -27.52 -2.96
CA LEU A 86 5.62 -28.03 -1.73
C LEU A 86 4.56 -28.85 -1.00
N GLU A 87 4.93 -30.04 -0.57
CA GLU A 87 4.07 -30.86 0.28
C GLU A 87 4.23 -30.41 1.73
N CYS A 88 3.13 -29.97 2.35
CA CYS A 88 3.12 -29.46 3.71
C CYS A 88 2.28 -30.38 4.61
N PRO A 89 2.80 -31.57 4.99
CA PRO A 89 2.07 -32.51 5.83
C PRO A 89 1.88 -31.90 7.23
N GLY A 90 0.63 -31.80 7.67
CA GLY A 90 0.32 -31.26 9.00
C GLY A 90 0.21 -29.73 9.08
N LEU A 91 0.10 -29.04 7.94
CA LEU A 91 -0.37 -27.66 7.94
C LEU A 91 -1.78 -27.61 8.52
N ILE A 92 -1.99 -26.77 9.53
CA ILE A 92 -3.28 -26.60 10.19
C ILE A 92 -4.13 -25.67 9.32
N ASP A 93 -5.33 -26.12 8.95
CA ASP A 93 -6.31 -25.34 8.20
C ASP A 93 -7.17 -24.52 9.17
N ASP A 94 -6.62 -23.40 9.64
CA ASP A 94 -7.31 -22.43 10.49
C ASP A 94 -7.08 -21.02 9.97
N TYR A 95 -8.18 -20.28 9.76
CA TYR A 95 -8.21 -18.93 9.23
C TYR A 95 -7.48 -17.90 10.11
N TYR A 96 -7.38 -18.15 11.42
CA TYR A 96 -6.79 -17.18 12.35
C TYR A 96 -5.27 -17.33 12.50
N LEU A 97 -4.69 -18.38 11.93
CA LEU A 97 -3.27 -18.67 12.06
C LEU A 97 -2.48 -18.07 10.89
N ASN A 98 -1.29 -17.54 11.20
CA ASN A 98 -0.36 -17.03 10.19
C ASN A 98 0.88 -17.92 10.16
N LEU A 99 0.74 -19.10 9.56
CA LEU A 99 1.74 -20.18 9.64
C LEU A 99 2.86 -20.08 8.59
N LEU A 100 2.85 -19.06 7.73
CA LEU A 100 3.80 -18.94 6.62
C LEU A 100 4.24 -17.49 6.42
N ASP A 101 5.55 -17.29 6.28
CA ASP A 101 6.12 -15.98 5.92
C ASP A 101 7.39 -16.14 5.08
N TRP A 102 7.61 -15.23 4.13
CA TRP A 102 8.72 -15.25 3.19
C TRP A 102 9.75 -14.17 3.52
N GLY A 103 10.93 -14.60 3.96
CA GLY A 103 12.04 -13.72 4.31
C GLY A 103 12.78 -13.13 3.11
N LYS A 104 13.46 -11.99 3.33
CA LYS A 104 14.26 -11.29 2.30
C LYS A 104 15.41 -12.12 1.72
N ASN A 105 15.87 -13.14 2.44
CA ASN A 105 16.96 -14.02 2.02
C ASN A 105 16.48 -15.17 1.12
N ASN A 106 15.27 -15.08 0.56
CA ASN A 106 14.65 -16.12 -0.26
C ASN A 106 14.38 -17.43 0.51
N VAL A 107 14.25 -17.32 1.83
CA VAL A 107 13.92 -18.43 2.72
C VAL A 107 12.48 -18.26 3.19
N LEU A 108 11.67 -19.28 2.95
CA LEU A 108 10.29 -19.39 3.40
C LEU A 108 10.28 -20.06 4.77
N ALA A 109 9.59 -19.47 5.73
CA ALA A 109 9.32 -20.11 7.02
C ALA A 109 7.90 -20.67 7.00
N ILE A 110 7.74 -21.93 7.38
CA ILE A 110 6.46 -22.65 7.39
C ILE A 110 6.32 -23.38 8.72
N ALA A 111 5.25 -23.10 9.45
CA ALA A 111 4.86 -23.88 10.63
C ALA A 111 3.97 -25.06 10.23
N LEU A 112 4.44 -26.26 10.53
CA LEU A 112 3.71 -27.52 10.38
C LEU A 112 3.50 -28.10 11.77
N LYS A 113 2.25 -28.09 12.26
CA LYS A 113 1.90 -28.45 13.65
C LYS A 113 2.75 -27.65 14.66
N ASN A 114 3.63 -28.32 15.39
CA ASN A 114 4.49 -27.76 16.43
C ASN A 114 5.93 -27.53 15.96
N THR A 115 6.20 -27.73 14.66
CA THR A 115 7.54 -27.60 14.09
C THR A 115 7.58 -26.48 13.05
N VAL A 116 8.59 -25.62 13.12
CA VAL A 116 8.88 -24.62 12.09
C VAL A 116 9.97 -25.13 11.17
N TYR A 117 9.67 -25.14 9.87
CA TYR A 117 10.58 -25.47 8.80
C TYR A 117 11.00 -24.22 8.03
N LEU A 118 12.26 -24.21 7.60
CA LEU A 118 12.83 -23.21 6.70
C LEU A 118 13.11 -23.85 5.36
N TRP A 119 12.52 -23.30 4.31
CA TRP A 119 12.73 -23.74 2.94
C TRP A 119 13.44 -22.65 2.14
N ASP A 120 14.66 -22.92 1.68
CA ASP A 120 15.40 -22.01 0.82
C ASP A 120 15.00 -22.23 -0.65
N ALA A 121 14.38 -21.22 -1.25
CA ALA A 121 13.91 -21.28 -2.64
C ALA A 121 15.06 -21.25 -3.67
N SER A 122 16.27 -20.90 -3.25
CA SER A 122 17.47 -20.83 -4.11
C SER A 122 18.12 -22.21 -4.25
N THR A 123 18.28 -22.91 -3.13
CA THR A 123 18.90 -24.24 -3.07
C THR A 123 17.90 -25.39 -3.11
N ASN A 124 16.60 -25.10 -2.94
CA ASN A 124 15.50 -26.06 -2.80
C ASN A 124 15.65 -26.98 -1.59
N THR A 125 16.38 -26.54 -0.57
CA THR A 125 16.59 -27.32 0.64
C THR A 125 15.62 -26.89 1.72
N ALA A 126 15.06 -27.88 2.41
CA ALA A 126 14.28 -27.67 3.63
C ALA A 126 15.11 -28.09 4.84
N ARG A 127 15.02 -27.32 5.92
CA ARG A 127 15.61 -27.66 7.22
C ARG A 127 14.63 -27.34 8.34
N GLU A 128 14.71 -28.11 9.41
CA GLU A 128 13.98 -27.84 10.63
C GLU A 128 14.68 -26.71 11.41
N LEU A 129 13.92 -25.73 11.91
CA LEU A 129 14.43 -24.68 12.77
C LEU A 129 14.24 -25.03 14.25
N VAL A 130 13.00 -25.34 14.62
CA VAL A 130 12.61 -25.63 16.00
C VAL A 130 11.37 -26.51 16.00
N THR A 131 11.37 -27.48 16.91
CA THR A 131 10.18 -28.21 17.32
C THR A 131 9.82 -27.77 18.74
N VAL A 132 8.65 -27.15 18.88
CA VAL A 132 8.08 -26.73 20.16
C VAL A 132 7.42 -27.94 20.81
N SER A 133 7.57 -28.08 22.13
CA SER A 133 6.94 -29.17 22.87
C SER A 133 5.42 -28.96 22.93
N ASP A 134 4.65 -30.05 22.99
CA ASP A 134 3.18 -29.97 23.13
C ASP A 134 2.77 -29.26 24.44
N ASP A 135 3.64 -29.27 25.45
CA ASP A 135 3.43 -28.61 26.74
C ASP A 135 3.60 -27.07 26.68
N GLU A 136 4.43 -26.58 25.75
CA GLU A 136 4.66 -25.14 25.55
C GLU A 136 3.53 -24.48 24.75
N GLY A 137 2.78 -25.25 23.97
CA GLY A 137 1.64 -24.77 23.19
C GLY A 137 1.82 -24.93 21.69
N THR A 138 0.75 -24.64 20.95
CA THR A 138 0.74 -24.73 19.48
C THR A 138 1.24 -23.46 18.83
N ILE A 139 1.90 -23.58 17.67
CA ILE A 139 2.37 -22.43 16.91
C ILE A 139 1.19 -21.77 16.23
N THR A 140 1.00 -20.48 16.50
CA THR A 140 -0.10 -19.70 15.93
C THR A 140 0.36 -18.77 14.81
N THR A 141 1.58 -18.25 14.91
CA THR A 141 2.11 -17.28 13.95
C THR A 141 3.62 -17.45 13.73
N VAL A 142 4.07 -17.19 12.51
CA VAL A 142 5.48 -17.11 12.13
C VAL A 142 5.68 -15.82 11.34
N SER A 143 6.69 -15.04 11.68
CA SER A 143 7.03 -13.82 10.94
C SER A 143 8.53 -13.59 10.89
N TRP A 144 9.03 -13.26 9.70
CA TRP A 144 10.39 -12.80 9.49
C TRP A 144 10.56 -11.37 9.94
N ALA A 145 11.62 -11.15 10.72
CA ALA A 145 12.12 -9.84 11.04
C ALA A 145 13.23 -9.43 10.06
N LEU A 146 13.80 -8.23 10.23
CA LEU A 146 14.90 -7.75 9.40
C LEU A 146 16.13 -8.67 9.56
N GLY A 147 16.67 -9.14 8.44
CA GLY A 147 17.86 -9.99 8.41
C GLY A 147 17.51 -11.48 8.49
N CYS A 148 17.99 -12.13 9.56
CA CYS A 148 17.88 -13.59 9.76
C CYS A 148 17.01 -13.98 10.96
N LEU A 149 16.31 -13.02 11.56
CA LEU A 149 15.51 -13.23 12.75
C LEU A 149 14.09 -13.68 12.38
N ILE A 150 13.55 -14.60 13.17
CA ILE A 150 12.18 -15.11 13.02
C ILE A 150 11.48 -14.99 14.37
N ALA A 151 10.30 -14.39 14.37
CA ALA A 151 9.38 -14.41 15.50
C ALA A 151 8.39 -15.57 15.33
N ILE A 152 8.21 -16.34 16.39
CA ILE A 152 7.25 -17.44 16.46
C ILE A 152 6.29 -17.13 17.61
N GLY A 153 5.01 -16.98 17.32
CA GLY A 153 3.96 -16.80 18.31
C GLY A 153 3.29 -18.13 18.64
N LEU A 154 3.04 -18.34 19.93
CA LEU A 154 2.39 -19.51 20.50
C LEU A 154 0.97 -19.17 21.00
N ASP A 155 0.13 -20.18 21.20
CA ASP A 155 -1.23 -20.02 21.75
C ASP A 155 -1.24 -19.64 23.24
N ASN A 156 -0.15 -19.92 23.95
CA ASN A 156 0.08 -19.54 25.35
C ASN A 156 0.40 -18.04 25.55
N SER A 157 0.26 -17.23 24.49
CA SER A 157 0.61 -15.79 24.44
C SER A 157 2.11 -15.48 24.53
N GLU A 158 2.97 -16.49 24.40
CA GLU A 158 4.42 -16.30 24.30
C GLU A 158 4.84 -16.05 22.85
N VAL A 159 5.87 -15.21 22.69
CA VAL A 159 6.51 -14.97 21.39
C VAL A 159 7.99 -15.26 21.53
N GLN A 160 8.46 -16.30 20.86
CA GLN A 160 9.86 -16.67 20.80
C GLN A 160 10.54 -15.97 19.62
N VAL A 161 11.82 -15.64 19.76
CA VAL A 161 12.62 -15.06 18.67
C VAL A 161 13.82 -15.95 18.43
N TRP A 162 13.96 -16.40 17.19
CA TRP A 162 14.96 -17.34 16.74
C TRP A 162 15.86 -16.72 15.69
N ASP A 163 17.15 -17.02 15.75
CA ASP A 163 18.07 -16.75 14.65
C ASP A 163 18.04 -17.93 13.68
N ALA A 164 17.63 -17.68 12.43
CA ALA A 164 17.57 -18.69 11.39
C ALA A 164 18.96 -19.26 11.04
N VAL A 165 20.06 -18.52 11.24
CA VAL A 165 21.40 -18.99 10.85
C VAL A 165 21.96 -19.93 11.90
N SER A 166 21.97 -19.52 13.16
CA SER A 166 22.48 -20.33 14.27
C SER A 166 21.47 -21.36 14.79
N ALA A 167 20.19 -21.24 14.43
CA ALA A 167 19.09 -22.03 15.00
C ALA A 167 19.04 -21.93 16.53
N GLU A 168 19.34 -20.75 17.07
CA GLU A 168 19.32 -20.47 18.50
C GLU A 168 18.19 -19.52 18.87
N ASN A 169 17.56 -19.76 20.03
CA ASN A 169 16.58 -18.86 20.61
C ASN A 169 17.29 -17.67 21.28
N ILE A 170 16.99 -16.47 20.81
CA ILE A 170 17.62 -15.22 21.30
C ILE A 170 16.95 -14.72 22.58
N LYS A 171 15.66 -15.00 22.76
CA LYS A 171 14.90 -14.55 23.95
C LYS A 171 15.22 -15.32 25.23
N GLY A 172 16.01 -16.40 25.16
CA GLY A 172 16.64 -17.02 26.33
C GLY A 172 17.71 -16.15 27.01
N ARG A 173 18.16 -15.06 26.38
CA ARG A 173 18.98 -14.01 27.00
C ARG A 173 18.08 -12.85 27.41
N SER A 174 17.94 -12.66 28.73
CA SER A 174 17.28 -11.58 29.47
C SER A 174 16.64 -10.43 28.65
N PRO A 175 15.38 -10.04 28.95
CA PRO A 175 14.63 -9.07 28.16
C PRO A 175 15.15 -7.66 28.42
N SER A 176 16.08 -7.21 27.58
CA SER A 176 16.36 -5.78 27.43
C SER A 176 15.92 -5.38 26.02
N LEU A 177 14.62 -5.07 25.93
CA LEU A 177 14.00 -4.21 24.91
C LEU A 177 14.39 -4.50 23.45
N TYR A 178 13.71 -5.45 22.82
CA TYR A 178 13.42 -5.33 21.39
C TYR A 178 11.93 -5.04 21.22
N LEU A 179 11.60 -3.74 21.31
CA LEU A 179 10.36 -3.22 20.76
C LEU A 179 10.45 -3.37 19.24
N PHE A 180 9.69 -4.32 18.69
CA PHE A 180 9.32 -4.32 17.28
C PHE A 180 8.43 -3.11 17.03
N THR A 181 9.05 -1.96 16.84
CA THR A 181 8.37 -0.78 16.30
C THR A 181 8.32 -0.93 14.79
N GLY A 182 7.12 -1.15 14.26
CA GLY A 182 6.86 -0.99 12.85
C GLY A 182 7.09 0.47 12.47
N LEU A 183 7.95 0.68 11.47
CA LEU A 183 8.08 1.94 10.76
C LEU A 183 8.23 1.60 9.27
N GLU A 184 7.19 2.00 8.54
CA GLU A 184 7.02 2.32 7.10
C GLU A 184 7.88 1.62 6.04
#